data_AF-A0A8X8ZAG6-F1
#
_entry.id   AF-A0A8X8ZAG6-F1
#
_cell.length_a   1.000
_cell.length_b   1.000
_cell.length_c   1.000
_cell.angle_alpha   90.00
_cell.angle_beta   90.00
_cell.angle_gamma   90.00
#
_symmetry.space_group_name_H-M   'P 1'
#
loop_
_entity.id
_entity.type
_entity.pdbx_description
1 polymer ?
#
loop_
_entity_poly.entity_id
_entity_poly.type
_entity_poly.pdbx_seq_one_letter_code
_entity_poly.pdbx_strand_id
1 'polypeptide(L)'
;MASPISGTSSGSNSDPNNKLQSEMRKRKRMLSNRESARRSRMRKQKLLDDLTAQANHLRAENNHMLSNINVVTHLYLNMESENSILRAQMAELNHRLHALNEITSCLSSSQGLLPAAAGFVEDDEGDFDDLLNPWSLIHVNHPIMASADAFLY
;
A
#
# COMPACT_ATOMS: atom_id res chain seq x y z
N MET A 1 48.05 11.86 24.27
CA MET A 1 48.75 10.69 24.87
C MET A 1 48.04 9.45 24.35
N ALA A 2 48.64 8.45 23.72
CA ALA A 2 50.02 7.96 23.68
C ALA A 2 50.41 7.51 22.26
N SER A 3 51.68 7.69 21.89
CA SER A 3 52.28 7.15 20.66
C SER A 3 52.85 5.77 20.93
N PRO A 4 52.78 4.80 19.99
CA PRO A 4 53.51 3.55 20.15
C PRO A 4 54.99 3.78 19.85
N ILE A 5 55.82 3.57 20.88
CA ILE A 5 57.26 3.50 20.79
C ILE A 5 57.61 2.27 19.95
N SER A 6 58.01 2.46 18.70
CA SER A 6 58.64 1.40 17.92
C SER A 6 60.13 1.39 18.24
N GLY A 7 60.45 0.70 19.34
CA GLY A 7 61.82 0.36 19.73
C GLY A 7 62.44 -0.64 18.76
N THR A 8 63.51 -0.18 18.12
CA THR A 8 64.78 -0.88 17.85
C THR A 8 64.75 -2.35 17.35
N SER A 9 65.26 -2.54 16.14
CA SER A 9 66.53 -3.28 15.99
C SER A 9 67.12 -3.07 14.59
N SER A 10 68.10 -2.16 14.51
CA SER A 10 69.15 -2.24 13.50
C SER A 10 69.97 -3.51 13.76
N GLY A 11 69.46 -4.65 13.32
CA GLY A 11 70.21 -5.89 13.22
C GLY A 11 70.86 -5.96 11.85
N SER A 12 72.11 -5.51 11.75
CA SER A 12 72.98 -5.75 10.60
C SER A 12 73.30 -7.25 10.52
N ASN A 13 72.34 -8.06 10.11
CA ASN A 13 72.57 -9.46 9.76
C ASN A 13 72.85 -9.53 8.26
N SER A 14 74.09 -9.24 7.89
CA SER A 14 74.70 -9.56 6.60
C SER A 14 74.91 -11.07 6.44
N ASP A 15 73.88 -11.85 6.76
CA ASP A 15 73.86 -13.29 6.56
C ASP A 15 72.97 -13.56 5.33
N PRO A 16 73.55 -14.01 4.19
CA PRO A 16 72.83 -14.13 2.92
C PRO A 16 71.56 -15.00 3.03
N ASN A 17 71.54 -15.95 3.96
CA ASN A 17 70.38 -16.80 4.21
C ASN A 17 69.18 -16.02 4.80
N ASN A 18 69.43 -15.08 5.72
CA ASN A 18 68.36 -14.25 6.32
C ASN A 18 67.74 -13.28 5.30
N LYS A 19 68.55 -12.74 4.38
CA LYS A 19 68.06 -11.87 3.29
C LYS A 19 67.14 -12.63 2.33
N LEU A 20 67.52 -13.84 1.93
CA LEU A 20 66.69 -14.70 1.07
C LEU A 20 65.35 -15.07 1.72
N GLN A 21 65.35 -15.41 3.02
CA GLN A 21 64.12 -15.69 3.74
C GLN A 21 63.18 -14.47 3.83
N SER A 22 63.73 -13.27 4.05
CA SER A 22 62.96 -12.02 4.06
C SER A 22 62.32 -11.73 2.70
N GLU A 23 63.07 -11.90 1.61
CA GLU A 23 62.57 -11.72 0.25
C GLU A 23 61.46 -12.74 -0.09
N MET A 24 61.60 -14.01 0.32
CA MET A 24 60.55 -15.01 0.16
C MET A 24 59.28 -14.64 0.94
N ARG A 25 59.41 -14.17 2.19
CA ARG A 25 58.26 -13.69 2.98
C ARG A 25 57.59 -12.48 2.34
N LYS A 26 58.37 -11.55 1.80
CA LYS A 26 57.85 -10.38 1.04
C LYS A 26 57.07 -10.83 -0.19
N ARG A 27 57.62 -11.74 -1.01
CA ARG A 27 56.94 -12.31 -2.18
C ARG A 27 55.62 -12.99 -1.80
N LYS A 28 55.62 -13.83 -0.76
CA LYS A 28 54.39 -14.48 -0.25
C LYS A 28 53.33 -13.45 0.18
N ARG A 29 53.73 -12.39 0.90
CA ARG A 29 52.81 -11.30 1.29
C ARG A 29 52.23 -10.55 0.09
N MET A 30 53.04 -10.26 -0.94
CA MET A 30 52.57 -9.62 -2.16
C MET A 30 51.53 -10.47 -2.89
N LEU A 31 51.76 -11.79 -3.03
CA LEU A 31 50.81 -12.71 -3.65
C LEU A 31 49.52 -12.84 -2.83
N SER A 32 49.63 -12.99 -1.51
CA SER A 32 48.46 -13.09 -0.63
C SER A 32 47.64 -11.80 -0.60
N ASN A 33 48.29 -10.62 -0.59
CA ASN A 33 47.60 -9.33 -0.63
C ASN A 33 46.94 -9.10 -2.00
N ARG A 34 47.61 -9.48 -3.08
CA ARG A 34 47.03 -9.44 -4.42
C ARG A 34 45.75 -10.27 -4.49
N GLU A 35 45.79 -11.49 -3.96
CA GLU A 35 44.62 -12.36 -3.95
C GLU A 35 43.51 -11.85 -3.03
N SER A 36 43.85 -11.32 -1.84
CA SER A 36 42.85 -10.75 -0.93
C SER A 36 42.20 -9.48 -1.50
N ALA A 37 42.97 -8.61 -2.17
CA ALA A 37 42.46 -7.44 -2.87
C ALA A 37 41.52 -7.85 -4.02
N ARG A 38 41.90 -8.88 -4.80
CA ARG A 38 41.04 -9.45 -5.86
C ARG A 38 39.72 -9.96 -5.28
N ARG A 39 39.77 -10.81 -4.25
CA ARG A 39 38.56 -11.34 -3.57
C ARG A 39 37.69 -10.24 -2.97
N SER A 40 38.30 -9.20 -2.41
CA SER A 40 37.59 -8.03 -1.88
C SER A 40 36.83 -7.30 -2.99
N ARG A 41 37.49 -7.03 -4.13
CA ARG A 41 36.84 -6.42 -5.30
C ARG A 41 35.70 -7.28 -5.84
N MET A 42 35.91 -8.60 -5.99
CA MET A 42 34.87 -9.52 -6.46
C MET A 42 33.64 -9.55 -5.53
N ARG A 43 33.85 -9.56 -4.21
CA ARG A 43 32.73 -9.50 -3.24
C ARG A 43 31.95 -8.20 -3.34
N LYS A 44 32.65 -7.06 -3.49
CA LYS A 44 32.00 -5.75 -3.67
C LYS A 44 31.23 -5.69 -4.99
N GLN A 45 31.79 -6.22 -6.08
CA GLN A 45 31.11 -6.28 -7.37
C GLN A 45 29.82 -7.10 -7.26
N LYS A 46 29.89 -8.30 -6.68
CA LYS A 46 28.71 -9.14 -6.48
C LYS A 46 27.62 -8.43 -5.68
N LEU A 47 27.97 -7.73 -4.60
CA LEU A 47 27.00 -6.97 -3.81
C LEU A 47 26.33 -5.86 -4.64
N LEU A 48 27.10 -5.15 -5.47
CA LEU A 48 26.53 -4.12 -6.36
C LEU A 48 25.60 -4.73 -7.40
N ASP A 49 25.96 -5.87 -7.97
CA ASP A 49 25.14 -6.59 -8.95
C ASP A 49 23.83 -7.07 -8.28
N ASP A 50 23.92 -7.66 -7.08
CA ASP A 50 22.78 -8.14 -6.29
C ASP A 50 21.83 -6.97 -5.90
N LEU A 51 22.38 -5.81 -5.52
CA LEU A 51 21.58 -4.61 -5.22
C LEU A 51 20.91 -4.05 -6.47
N THR A 52 21.62 -4.05 -7.61
CA THR A 52 21.07 -3.59 -8.89
C THR A 52 19.94 -4.49 -9.35
N ALA A 53 20.10 -5.81 -9.20
CA ALA A 53 19.06 -6.79 -9.50
C ALA A 53 17.82 -6.56 -8.62
N GLN A 54 18.00 -6.37 -7.31
CA GLN A 54 16.89 -6.06 -6.40
C GLN A 54 16.18 -4.76 -6.75
N ALA A 55 16.91 -3.69 -7.05
CA ALA A 55 16.32 -2.41 -7.45
C ALA A 55 15.51 -2.54 -8.75
N ASN A 56 16.02 -3.31 -9.73
CA ASN A 56 15.31 -3.56 -10.98
C ASN A 56 14.06 -4.43 -10.76
N HIS A 57 14.14 -5.44 -9.90
CA HIS A 57 13.00 -6.28 -9.53
C HIS A 57 11.89 -5.45 -8.87
N LEU A 58 12.22 -4.67 -7.84
CA LEU A 58 11.27 -3.78 -7.15
C LEU A 58 10.65 -2.75 -8.11
N ARG A 59 11.44 -2.20 -9.05
CA ARG A 59 10.91 -1.29 -10.07
C ARG A 59 9.91 -1.99 -10.99
N ALA A 60 10.18 -3.23 -11.39
CA ALA A 60 9.25 -4.02 -12.20
C ALA A 60 7.96 -4.33 -11.44
N GLU A 61 8.06 -4.73 -10.17
CA GLU A 61 6.89 -4.95 -9.31
C GLU A 61 6.08 -3.68 -9.10
N ASN A 62 6.72 -2.54 -8.85
CA ASN A 62 6.04 -1.26 -8.70
C ASN A 62 5.27 -0.86 -9.96
N ASN A 63 5.88 -1.02 -11.14
CA ASN A 63 5.22 -0.79 -12.42
C ASN A 63 4.03 -1.74 -12.64
N HIS A 64 4.17 -3.00 -12.25
CA HIS A 64 3.07 -3.96 -12.32
C HIS A 64 1.90 -3.58 -11.40
N MET A 65 2.19 -3.20 -10.15
CA MET A 65 1.18 -2.71 -9.21
C MET A 65 0.47 -1.47 -9.74
N LEU A 66 1.22 -0.51 -10.31
CA LEU A 66 0.64 0.70 -10.90
C LEU A 66 -0.30 0.37 -12.08
N SER A 67 0.09 -0.56 -12.94
CA SER A 67 -0.79 -1.05 -14.02
C SER A 67 -2.08 -1.67 -13.47
N ASN A 68 -1.99 -2.48 -12.41
CA ASN A 68 -3.16 -3.10 -11.79
C ASN A 68 -4.07 -2.04 -11.14
N ILE A 69 -3.51 -1.04 -10.46
CA ILE A 69 -4.26 0.08 -9.90
C ILE A 69 -5.03 0.80 -11.00
N ASN A 70 -4.39 1.08 -12.15
CA ASN A 70 -5.07 1.74 -13.26
C ASN A 70 -6.24 0.92 -13.79
N VAL A 71 -6.05 -0.40 -13.99
CA VAL A 71 -7.13 -1.30 -14.43
C VAL A 71 -8.29 -1.31 -13.44
N VAL A 72 -8.01 -1.47 -12.14
CA VAL A 72 -9.04 -1.49 -11.10
C VAL A 72 -9.75 -0.15 -10.99
N THR A 73 -9.03 0.96 -11.12
CA THR A 73 -9.60 2.32 -11.13
C THR A 73 -10.58 2.48 -12.28
N HIS A 74 -10.21 2.06 -13.50
CA HIS A 74 -11.12 2.10 -14.65
C HIS A 74 -12.37 1.25 -14.43
N LEU A 75 -12.20 0.04 -13.88
CA LEU A 75 -13.33 -0.84 -13.61
C LEU A 75 -14.27 -0.25 -12.55
N TYR A 76 -13.71 0.34 -11.51
CA TYR A 76 -14.45 1.06 -10.47
C TYR A 76 -15.26 2.22 -11.05
N LEU A 77 -14.64 3.07 -11.88
CA LEU A 77 -15.33 4.21 -12.49
C LEU A 77 -16.49 3.76 -13.40
N ASN A 78 -16.31 2.67 -14.14
CA ASN A 78 -17.38 2.09 -14.95
C ASN A 78 -18.53 1.59 -14.07
N MET A 79 -18.23 0.80 -13.03
CA MET A 79 -19.25 0.33 -12.08
C MET A 79 -19.99 1.48 -11.39
N GLU A 80 -19.28 2.54 -11.01
CA GLU A 80 -19.87 3.72 -10.38
C GLU A 80 -20.82 4.45 -11.34
N SER A 81 -20.45 4.56 -12.62
CA SER A 81 -21.33 5.14 -13.64
C SER A 81 -22.60 4.32 -13.87
N GLU A 82 -22.48 2.99 -13.91
CA GLU A 82 -23.64 2.09 -13.99
C GLU A 82 -24.53 2.21 -12.74
N ASN A 83 -23.91 2.30 -11.56
CA ASN A 83 -24.63 2.49 -10.31
C ASN A 83 -25.44 3.80 -10.31
N SER A 84 -24.83 4.89 -10.76
CA SER A 84 -25.48 6.20 -10.90
C SER A 84 -26.68 6.15 -11.85
N ILE A 85 -26.55 5.46 -12.99
CA ILE A 85 -27.65 5.25 -13.94
C ILE A 85 -28.79 4.48 -13.28
N LEU A 86 -28.50 3.38 -12.58
CA LEU A 86 -29.51 2.57 -11.90
C LEU A 86 -30.23 3.37 -10.80
N ARG A 87 -29.51 4.20 -10.05
CA ARG A 87 -30.09 5.10 -9.04
C ARG A 87 -31.03 6.13 -9.67
N ALA A 88 -30.63 6.74 -10.78
CA ALA A 88 -31.47 7.69 -11.51
C ALA A 88 -32.75 7.02 -12.03
N GLN A 89 -32.64 5.80 -12.58
CA GLN A 89 -33.79 5.02 -13.02
C GLN A 89 -34.72 4.65 -11.86
N MET A 90 -34.17 4.27 -10.71
CA MET A 90 -34.95 3.98 -9.51
C MET A 90 -35.71 5.21 -9.02
N ALA A 91 -35.06 6.38 -8.97
CA ALA A 91 -35.70 7.64 -8.59
C ALA A 91 -36.84 8.02 -9.56
N GLU A 92 -36.62 7.86 -10.87
CA GLU A 92 -37.65 8.10 -11.88
C GLU A 92 -38.86 7.18 -11.72
N LEU A 93 -38.63 5.88 -11.54
CA LEU A 93 -39.70 4.90 -11.32
C LEU A 93 -40.49 5.19 -10.05
N ASN A 94 -39.80 5.57 -8.96
CA ASN A 94 -40.44 5.93 -7.72
C ASN A 94 -41.32 7.18 -7.89
N HIS A 95 -40.80 8.22 -8.55
CA HIS A 95 -41.58 9.43 -8.84
C HIS A 95 -42.83 9.13 -9.67
N ARG A 96 -42.71 8.28 -10.70
CA ARG A 96 -43.86 7.84 -11.50
C ARG A 96 -44.88 7.07 -10.67
N LEU A 97 -44.43 6.22 -9.75
CA LEU A 97 -45.30 5.46 -8.85
C LEU A 97 -46.05 6.37 -7.87
N HIS A 98 -45.37 7.35 -7.27
CA HIS A 98 -45.99 8.36 -6.42
C HIS A 98 -47.06 9.16 -7.19
N ALA A 99 -46.74 9.65 -8.39
CA ALA A 99 -47.71 10.37 -9.22
C ALA A 99 -48.95 9.53 -9.55
N LEU A 100 -48.79 8.23 -9.83
CA LEU A 100 -49.92 7.32 -10.06
C LEU A 100 -50.75 7.08 -8.79
N ASN A 101 -50.11 6.98 -7.63
CA ASN A 101 -50.78 6.86 -6.35
C ASN A 101 -51.59 8.13 -6.02
N GLU A 102 -51.03 9.33 -6.25
CA GLU A 102 -51.73 10.60 -6.10
C GLU A 102 -52.96 10.69 -7.00
N ILE A 103 -52.84 10.32 -8.28
CA ILE A 103 -53.97 10.27 -9.22
C ILE A 103 -55.04 9.31 -8.70
N THR A 104 -54.66 8.13 -8.23
CA THR A 104 -55.59 7.12 -7.69
C THR A 104 -56.31 7.63 -6.43
N SER A 105 -55.59 8.34 -5.55
CA SER A 105 -56.15 8.99 -4.36
C SER A 105 -57.17 10.08 -4.72
N CYS A 106 -56.84 10.93 -5.71
CA CYS A 106 -57.74 11.96 -6.24
C CYS A 106 -59.02 11.34 -6.83
N LEU A 107 -58.91 10.28 -7.63
CA LEU A 107 -60.07 9.59 -8.19
C LEU A 107 -60.94 8.96 -7.10
N SER A 108 -60.33 8.32 -6.11
CA SER A 108 -61.04 7.70 -4.97
C SER A 108 -61.79 8.76 -4.15
N SER A 109 -61.21 9.94 -3.97
CA SER A 109 -61.84 11.09 -3.32
C SER A 109 -63.00 11.66 -4.14
N SER A 110 -62.90 11.66 -5.48
CA SER A 110 -63.99 12.10 -6.36
C SER A 110 -65.15 11.10 -6.48
N GLN A 111 -64.90 9.82 -6.19
CA GLN A 111 -65.90 8.73 -6.25
C GLN A 111 -66.71 8.60 -4.93
N GLY A 112 -66.35 9.33 -3.86
CA GLY A 112 -66.87 9.14 -2.50
C GLY A 112 -67.76 10.27 -1.97
N LEU A 113 -68.95 10.47 -2.56
CA LEU A 113 -70.07 11.02 -1.81
C LEU A 113 -70.58 9.91 -0.86
N LEU A 114 -70.04 9.83 0.36
CA LEU A 114 -70.74 9.44 1.60
C LEU A 114 -69.92 9.83 2.84
N PRO A 115 -70.50 10.51 3.85
CA PRO A 115 -69.78 10.89 5.06
C PRO A 115 -69.95 9.80 6.11
N ALA A 116 -68.90 9.02 6.40
CA ALA A 116 -68.76 8.36 7.69
C ALA A 116 -67.30 7.97 7.95
N ALA A 117 -66.82 8.38 9.12
CA ALA A 117 -65.52 8.03 9.71
C ALA A 117 -64.30 8.76 9.13
N ALA A 118 -64.12 10.01 9.59
CA ALA A 118 -62.81 10.56 9.81
C ALA A 118 -61.98 9.59 10.67
N GLY A 119 -60.87 9.12 10.14
CA GLY A 119 -59.94 8.22 10.81
C GLY A 119 -58.59 8.24 10.12
N PHE A 120 -57.78 9.25 10.48
CA PHE A 120 -56.31 9.30 10.46
C PHE A 120 -55.58 8.64 9.28
N VAL A 121 -55.09 9.47 8.36
CA VAL A 121 -53.89 9.16 7.58
C VAL A 121 -52.75 9.86 8.31
N GLU A 122 -51.93 9.08 9.02
CA GLU A 122 -50.57 9.54 9.34
C GLU A 122 -49.78 9.48 8.04
N ASP A 123 -49.53 10.64 7.45
CA ASP A 123 -48.42 10.83 6.52
C ASP A 123 -47.13 10.59 7.33
N ASP A 124 -46.67 9.34 7.35
CA ASP A 124 -45.27 9.04 7.60
C ASP A 124 -44.51 9.39 6.30
N GLU A 125 -44.26 10.68 6.12
CA GLU A 125 -43.21 11.20 5.24
C GLU A 125 -41.86 10.77 5.85
N GLY A 126 -41.61 9.46 5.79
CA GLY A 126 -40.34 8.86 6.12
C GLY A 126 -39.33 9.30 5.09
N ASP A 127 -38.63 10.38 5.43
CA ASP A 127 -37.43 10.97 4.83
C ASP A 127 -36.52 9.91 4.18
N PHE A 128 -36.88 9.51 2.95
CA PHE A 128 -36.17 8.48 2.20
C PHE A 128 -34.88 9.02 1.58
N ASP A 129 -34.63 10.33 1.71
CA ASP A 129 -33.39 11.00 1.35
C ASP A 129 -32.19 10.47 2.17
N ASP A 130 -32.44 9.85 3.32
CA ASP A 130 -31.39 9.25 4.17
C ASP A 130 -30.74 7.99 3.54
N LEU A 131 -31.42 7.36 2.58
CA LEU A 131 -30.90 6.22 1.77
C LEU A 131 -30.12 6.66 0.52
N LEU A 132 -30.15 7.96 0.20
CA LEU A 132 -29.47 8.54 -0.95
C LEU A 132 -28.14 9.21 -0.59
N ASN A 133 -27.79 9.30 0.70
CA ASN A 133 -26.56 9.92 1.16
C ASN A 133 -25.34 8.97 1.05
N PRO A 134 -24.33 9.27 0.19
CA PRO A 134 -23.14 8.43 0.01
C PRO A 134 -22.25 8.30 1.26
N TRP A 135 -22.47 9.13 2.29
CA TRP A 135 -21.63 9.18 3.50
C TRP A 135 -22.31 8.61 4.77
N SER A 136 -23.59 8.23 4.73
CA SER A 136 -24.28 7.76 5.95
C SER A 136 -23.80 6.38 6.45
N LEU A 137 -23.18 5.58 5.57
CA LEU A 137 -22.64 4.26 5.93
C LEU A 137 -21.21 4.29 6.50
N ILE A 138 -20.52 5.44 6.52
CA ILE A 138 -19.10 5.53 6.90
C ILE A 138 -18.92 5.73 8.42
N HIS A 139 -19.98 6.01 9.17
CA HIS A 139 -19.91 6.21 10.62
C HIS A 139 -19.81 4.92 11.46
N VAL A 140 -19.60 3.76 10.83
CA VAL A 140 -19.32 2.49 11.54
C VAL A 140 -17.86 2.05 11.45
N ASN A 141 -16.97 2.89 10.91
CA ASN A 141 -15.52 2.67 11.02
C ASN A 141 -15.01 3.23 12.35
N HIS A 142 -15.26 2.50 13.44
CA HIS A 142 -14.50 2.69 14.66
C HIS A 142 -13.02 2.40 14.33
N PRO A 143 -12.06 3.27 14.69
CA PRO A 143 -10.66 2.91 14.56
C PRO A 143 -10.41 1.65 15.38
N ILE A 144 -9.86 0.61 14.75
CA ILE A 144 -9.34 -0.56 15.47
C ILE A 144 -8.24 -0.05 16.39
N MET A 145 -8.56 0.13 17.67
CA MET A 145 -7.56 0.38 18.69
C MET A 145 -6.73 -0.89 18.80
N ALA A 146 -5.52 -0.87 18.25
CA ALA A 146 -4.54 -1.90 18.54
C ALA A 146 -4.30 -1.90 20.06
N SER A 147 -4.73 -2.98 20.71
CA SER A 147 -4.42 -3.26 22.11
C SER A 147 -2.91 -3.30 22.28
N ALA A 148 -2.35 -2.24 22.86
CA ALA A 148 -0.98 -2.25 23.37
C ALA A 148 -0.99 -2.99 24.70
N ASP A 149 -0.84 -4.31 24.65
CA ASP A 149 -0.27 -5.13 25.73
C ASP A 149 -0.28 -6.59 25.30
N ALA A 150 0.90 -7.15 25.04
CA ALA A 150 1.27 -8.54 25.30
C ALA A 150 2.60 -8.91 24.63
N PHE A 151 3.71 -8.27 25.00
CA PHE A 151 5.04 -8.92 24.98
C PHE A 151 5.89 -8.35 26.12
N LEU A 152 5.47 -8.68 27.34
CA LEU A 152 6.38 -8.87 28.47
C LEU A 152 6.84 -10.34 28.44
N TYR A 153 7.97 -10.61 27.78
CA TYR A 153 9.11 -11.42 28.24
C TYR A 153 10.11 -11.62 27.11
#